data_AF-A0A842Q1K6-F1
#
_entry.id   AF-A0A842Q1K6-F1
#
_cell.length_a   1.000
_cell.length_b   1.000
_cell.length_c   1.000
_cell.angle_alpha   90.00
_cell.angle_beta   90.00
_cell.angle_gamma   90.00
#
_symmetry.space_group_name_H-M   'P 1'
#
loop_
_entity.id
_entity.type
_entity.pdbx_description
1 polymer ?
#
loop_
_entity_poly.entity_id
_entity_poly.type
_entity_poly.pdbx_seq_one_letter_code
_entity_poly.pdbx_strand_id
1 'polypeptide(L)'
;MVTTNTIISLLPPYNNIITTIIFQQPSSSNRIEDSTEDVKLISIYSTKILPVVRDYHDIISASVNKIDDGNKMILTIDLAGDANKNEKYETVYLWLIYYTSNLHGRNQQQLYTVIIPNFPSDSNFENKNGWYLTIFNNTDSTYTLPLSKISGMPKNKVQVFVDPVFIGNPQSFNYVVSTMIRVNSTYLNKPPDYLVDSAPDGNELFWVKWFS
;
A
#
# COMPACT_ATOMS: atom_id res chain seq x y z
N MET A 1 -34.08 -12.83 -12.64
CA MET A 1 -32.78 -13.28 -13.17
C MET A 1 -31.71 -12.49 -12.45
N VAL A 2 -30.97 -13.14 -11.56
CA VAL A 2 -29.92 -12.52 -10.74
C VAL A 2 -28.62 -12.64 -11.53
N THR A 3 -28.05 -11.51 -11.95
CA THR A 3 -26.74 -11.46 -12.58
C THR A 3 -25.68 -11.73 -11.51
N THR A 4 -25.07 -12.90 -11.59
CA THR A 4 -23.89 -13.27 -10.80
C THR A 4 -22.72 -12.38 -11.23
N ASN A 5 -22.38 -11.40 -10.38
CA ASN A 5 -21.13 -10.68 -10.50
C ASN A 5 -20.00 -11.69 -10.33
N THR A 6 -19.33 -12.01 -11.43
CA THR A 6 -18.16 -12.87 -11.46
C THR A 6 -17.02 -12.07 -10.83
N ILE A 7 -16.72 -12.35 -9.56
CA ILE A 7 -15.53 -11.84 -8.88
C ILE A 7 -14.35 -12.50 -9.58
N ILE A 8 -13.63 -11.74 -10.40
CA ILE A 8 -12.35 -12.16 -10.96
C ILE A 8 -11.38 -12.18 -9.78
N SER A 9 -10.95 -13.38 -9.37
CA SER A 9 -9.83 -13.55 -8.44
C SER A 9 -8.57 -13.01 -9.11
N LEU A 10 -8.12 -11.83 -8.70
CA LEU A 10 -7.02 -11.10 -9.33
C LEU A 10 -5.63 -11.44 -8.78
N LEU A 11 -5.43 -12.60 -8.14
CA LEU A 11 -4.08 -12.99 -7.71
C LEU A 11 -3.84 -14.49 -7.97
N PRO A 12 -2.75 -14.85 -8.68
CA PRO A 12 -2.35 -16.25 -8.90
C PRO A 12 -1.92 -16.91 -7.58
N PRO A 13 -1.90 -18.25 -7.49
CA PRO A 13 -1.39 -18.95 -6.32
C PRO A 13 0.07 -18.56 -6.10
N TYR A 14 0.35 -18.03 -4.91
CA TYR A 14 1.63 -17.52 -4.42
C TYR A 14 2.83 -18.30 -4.98
N ASN A 15 3.57 -17.68 -5.90
CA ASN A 15 4.83 -18.19 -6.41
C ASN A 15 5.85 -18.28 -5.25
N ASN A 16 6.50 -19.43 -5.05
CA ASN A 16 7.52 -19.68 -4.01
C ASN A 16 8.64 -18.61 -3.94
N ILE A 17 8.87 -17.89 -5.05
CA ILE A 17 9.84 -16.80 -5.16
C ILE A 17 9.39 -15.57 -4.36
N ILE A 18 8.10 -15.22 -4.39
CA ILE A 18 7.54 -14.10 -3.63
C ILE A 18 7.67 -14.39 -2.13
N THR A 19 7.40 -15.62 -1.71
CA THR A 19 7.59 -16.10 -0.33
C THR A 19 9.05 -16.12 0.11
N THR A 20 10.02 -16.25 -0.78
CA THR A 20 11.44 -16.24 -0.39
C THR A 20 11.97 -14.81 -0.22
N ILE A 21 11.46 -13.85 -1.03
CA ILE A 21 11.84 -12.43 -0.96
C ILE A 21 11.21 -11.75 0.26
N ILE A 22 9.93 -12.05 0.54
CA ILE A 22 9.18 -11.47 1.67
C ILE A 22 9.78 -11.84 3.03
N PHE A 23 10.40 -13.02 3.19
CA PHE A 23 10.73 -13.55 4.52
C PHE A 23 12.24 -13.58 4.84
N GLN A 24 13.05 -12.74 4.18
CA GLN A 24 14.36 -12.41 4.76
C GLN A 24 14.15 -11.71 6.11
N GLN A 25 14.97 -12.09 7.09
CA GLN A 25 14.75 -11.95 8.52
C GLN A 25 14.31 -10.52 8.94
N PRO A 26 13.31 -10.38 9.84
CA PRO A 26 12.88 -9.09 10.37
C PRO A 26 14.06 -8.30 10.92
N SER A 27 14.20 -7.02 10.54
CA SER A 27 14.87 -6.11 11.45
C SER A 27 13.94 -5.93 12.66
N SER A 28 14.48 -5.97 13.87
CA SER A 28 13.72 -5.71 15.11
C SER A 28 13.26 -4.25 15.24
N SER A 29 13.42 -3.45 14.19
CA SER A 29 13.07 -2.04 14.14
C SER A 29 11.64 -1.88 13.67
N ASN A 30 10.85 -1.11 14.41
CA ASN A 30 9.52 -0.67 13.99
C ASN A 30 9.58 0.37 12.87
N ARG A 31 10.76 0.71 12.37
CA ARG A 31 11.03 1.76 11.38
C ARG A 31 12.02 1.29 10.31
N ILE A 32 11.71 1.61 9.06
CA ILE A 32 12.53 1.41 7.88
C ILE A 32 12.94 2.80 7.41
N GLU A 33 14.24 3.06 7.28
CA GLU A 33 14.74 4.26 6.61
C GLU A 33 14.95 3.94 5.13
N ASP A 34 14.87 4.96 4.29
CA ASP A 34 15.07 4.88 2.86
C ASP A 34 16.04 5.99 2.39
N SER A 35 16.64 5.81 1.22
CA SER A 35 17.49 6.84 0.64
C SER A 35 16.64 8.00 0.14
N THR A 36 17.11 9.24 0.31
CA THR A 36 16.43 10.39 -0.29
C THR A 36 16.85 10.57 -1.76
N GLU A 37 15.95 11.10 -2.59
CA GLU A 37 16.16 11.43 -4.00
C GLU A 37 16.45 10.22 -4.92
N ASP A 38 15.95 9.04 -4.57
CA ASP A 38 16.18 7.77 -5.25
C ASP A 38 14.98 7.25 -6.08
N VAL A 39 13.91 8.05 -6.14
CA VAL A 39 12.67 7.76 -6.88
C VAL A 39 12.91 7.30 -8.32
N LYS A 40 12.22 6.23 -8.73
CA LYS A 40 12.28 5.65 -10.08
C LYS A 40 10.90 5.34 -10.61
N LEU A 41 10.57 5.88 -11.77
CA LEU A 41 9.32 5.57 -12.44
C LEU A 41 9.40 4.24 -13.19
N ILE A 42 8.87 3.17 -12.59
CA ILE A 42 8.84 1.81 -13.15
C ILE A 42 7.41 1.46 -13.56
N SER A 43 7.20 1.12 -14.83
CA SER A 43 5.88 0.75 -15.33
C SER A 43 5.47 -0.63 -14.80
N ILE A 44 4.32 -0.69 -14.14
CA ILE A 44 3.63 -1.94 -13.75
C ILE A 44 2.61 -2.31 -14.82
N TYR A 45 1.89 -1.33 -15.34
CA TYR A 45 0.86 -1.52 -16.34
C TYR A 45 1.11 -0.67 -17.58
N SER A 46 0.81 -1.22 -18.76
CA SER A 46 1.05 -0.56 -20.04
C SER A 46 0.16 0.69 -20.19
N THR A 47 0.79 1.86 -20.23
CA THR A 47 0.15 3.15 -20.54
C THR A 47 1.12 4.03 -21.33
N LYS A 48 0.58 4.96 -22.11
CA LYS A 48 1.36 5.95 -22.88
C LYS A 48 1.62 7.25 -22.10
N ILE A 49 1.02 7.39 -20.93
CA ILE A 49 1.06 8.62 -20.14
C ILE A 49 2.18 8.49 -19.09
N LEU A 50 3.23 9.29 -19.22
CA LEU A 50 4.30 9.39 -18.22
C LEU A 50 3.94 10.47 -17.18
N PRO A 51 3.70 10.12 -15.91
CA PRO A 51 3.47 11.11 -14.86
C PRO A 51 4.75 11.85 -14.48
N VAL A 52 4.59 13.05 -13.93
CA VAL A 52 5.69 13.79 -13.31
C VAL A 52 5.89 13.25 -11.90
N VAL A 53 7.10 12.80 -11.60
CA VAL A 53 7.50 12.43 -10.24
C VAL A 53 7.78 13.70 -9.43
N ARG A 54 7.36 13.72 -8.17
CA ARG A 54 7.45 14.83 -7.23
C ARG A 54 8.11 14.34 -5.95
N ASP A 55 8.56 15.29 -5.14
CA ASP A 55 9.16 15.08 -3.81
C ASP A 55 8.25 14.30 -2.86
N TYR A 56 6.93 14.44 -2.96
CA TYR A 56 6.01 13.65 -2.14
C TYR A 56 5.88 12.18 -2.57
N HIS A 57 6.52 11.75 -3.66
CA HIS A 57 6.60 10.32 -3.98
C HIS A 57 7.80 9.62 -3.33
N ASP A 58 8.80 10.40 -2.91
CA ASP A 58 10.04 9.97 -2.28
C ASP A 58 9.76 9.68 -0.79
N ILE A 59 9.93 8.41 -0.43
CA ILE A 59 9.80 7.90 0.93
C ILE A 59 11.12 8.16 1.63
N ILE A 60 11.07 8.84 2.77
CA ILE A 60 12.25 8.99 3.64
C ILE A 60 12.31 7.84 4.64
N SER A 61 11.15 7.43 5.13
CA SER A 61 11.04 6.32 6.07
C SER A 61 9.60 5.85 6.23
N ALA A 62 9.44 4.64 6.76
CA ALA A 62 8.16 4.08 7.15
C ALA A 62 8.26 3.56 8.59
N SER A 63 7.23 3.78 9.40
CA SER A 63 7.16 3.22 10.76
C SER A 63 5.76 2.82 11.19
N VAL A 64 5.68 1.83 12.09
CA VAL A 64 4.44 1.43 12.75
C VAL A 64 4.60 1.52 14.27
N ASN A 65 3.74 2.30 14.91
CA ASN A 65 3.74 2.47 16.36
C ASN A 65 2.39 2.03 16.95
N LYS A 66 2.42 1.25 18.04
CA LYS A 66 1.21 0.93 18.80
C LYS A 66 0.88 2.11 19.73
N ILE A 67 -0.41 2.41 19.87
CA ILE A 67 -0.90 3.38 20.85
C ILE A 67 -1.55 2.60 21.98
N ASP A 68 -0.93 2.68 23.16
CA ASP A 68 -1.31 1.89 24.33
C ASP A 68 -2.76 2.17 24.80
N ASP A 69 -3.25 3.41 24.67
CA ASP A 69 -4.56 3.82 25.19
C ASP A 69 -5.77 3.42 24.33
N GLY A 70 -5.54 2.86 23.13
CA GLY A 70 -6.64 2.61 22.17
C GLY A 70 -6.57 1.29 21.42
N ASN A 71 -5.57 0.45 21.67
CA ASN A 71 -5.27 -0.75 20.87
C ASN A 71 -5.25 -0.44 19.36
N LYS A 72 -4.72 0.74 18.97
CA LYS A 72 -4.61 1.18 17.58
C LYS A 72 -3.15 1.16 17.16
N MET A 73 -2.92 1.00 15.87
CA MET A 73 -1.61 1.20 15.26
C MET A 73 -1.61 2.49 14.46
N ILE A 74 -0.53 3.26 14.56
CA ILE A 74 -0.23 4.38 13.67
C ILE A 74 0.75 3.87 12.63
N LEU A 75 0.32 3.88 11.38
CA LEU A 75 1.20 3.64 10.23
C LEU A 75 1.59 5.01 9.70
N THR A 76 2.89 5.29 9.60
CA THR A 76 3.43 6.57 9.12
C THR A 76 4.47 6.34 8.04
N ILE A 77 4.29 6.96 6.88
CA ILE A 77 5.34 7.15 5.88
C ILE A 77 5.76 8.61 5.94
N ASP A 78 7.03 8.88 6.24
CA ASP A 78 7.63 10.20 6.11
C ASP A 78 8.07 10.40 4.65
N LEU A 79 7.76 11.56 4.07
CA LEU A 79 8.01 11.87 2.66
C LEU A 79 8.92 13.09 2.52
N ALA A 80 9.66 13.18 1.41
CA ALA A 80 10.47 14.36 1.11
C ALA A 80 9.63 15.61 0.80
N GLY A 81 8.37 15.42 0.38
CA GLY A 81 7.45 16.48 0.01
C GLY A 81 6.04 16.37 0.58
N ASP A 82 5.27 17.46 0.46
CA ASP A 82 3.89 17.53 0.95
C ASP A 82 2.90 16.89 -0.05
N ALA A 83 2.47 15.66 0.23
CA ALA A 83 1.52 14.93 -0.59
C ALA A 83 0.15 15.61 -0.71
N ASN A 84 -0.20 16.57 0.16
CA ASN A 84 -1.44 17.35 0.02
C ASN A 84 -1.41 18.29 -1.20
N LYS A 85 -0.24 18.50 -1.81
CA LYS A 85 -0.06 19.25 -3.05
C LYS A 85 -0.11 18.36 -4.30
N ASN A 86 -0.65 17.15 -4.17
CA ASN A 86 -0.83 16.29 -5.32
C ASN A 86 -1.78 16.94 -6.33
N GLU A 87 -1.31 17.10 -7.55
CA GLU A 87 -2.01 17.73 -8.66
C GLU A 87 -1.97 16.74 -9.83
N LYS A 88 -3.13 16.39 -10.39
CA LYS A 88 -3.35 15.60 -11.63
C LYS A 88 -3.67 14.10 -11.50
N TYR A 89 -2.84 13.29 -10.86
CA TYR A 89 -2.98 11.83 -10.86
C TYR A 89 -3.23 11.27 -9.47
N GLU A 90 -3.87 10.09 -9.39
CA GLU A 90 -3.98 9.39 -8.11
C GLU A 90 -2.57 8.95 -7.69
N THR A 91 -2.17 9.39 -6.49
CA THR A 91 -0.98 8.86 -5.82
C THR A 91 -1.44 7.86 -4.78
N VAL A 92 -0.87 6.66 -4.76
CA VAL A 92 -1.25 5.59 -3.85
C VAL A 92 -0.05 5.20 -3.00
N TYR A 93 -0.24 5.19 -1.69
CA TYR A 93 0.73 4.69 -0.74
C TYR A 93 0.25 3.33 -0.24
N LEU A 94 1.11 2.33 -0.31
CA LEU A 94 0.81 0.96 0.07
C LEU A 94 1.67 0.52 1.23
N TRP A 95 1.06 -0.26 2.12
CA TRP A 95 1.78 -1.12 3.04
C TRP A 95 1.40 -2.55 2.74
N LEU A 96 2.37 -3.41 2.46
CA LEU A 96 2.15 -4.85 2.55
C LEU A 96 2.60 -5.31 3.93
N ILE A 97 1.65 -5.72 4.75
CA ILE A 97 1.88 -6.29 6.08
C ILE A 97 1.80 -7.81 5.97
N TYR A 98 2.78 -8.50 6.53
CA TYR A 98 2.84 -9.95 6.49
C TYR A 98 3.37 -10.54 7.80
N TYR A 99 2.79 -11.67 8.18
CA TYR A 99 3.15 -12.39 9.40
C TYR A 99 2.75 -13.87 9.30
N THR A 100 3.24 -14.67 10.23
CA THR A 100 2.80 -16.07 10.38
C THR A 100 1.83 -16.16 11.55
N SER A 101 0.63 -16.70 11.31
CA SER A 101 -0.35 -17.01 12.35
C SER A 101 -0.40 -18.52 12.60
N ASN A 102 -0.71 -18.92 13.84
CA ASN A 102 -1.02 -20.31 14.15
C ASN A 102 -2.54 -20.48 14.18
N LEU A 103 -3.14 -20.70 13.01
CA LEU A 103 -4.57 -20.95 12.87
C LEU A 103 -4.79 -22.47 12.83
N HIS A 104 -5.64 -22.97 13.73
CA HIS A 104 -5.97 -24.40 13.84
C HIS A 104 -4.76 -25.34 13.98
N GLY A 105 -3.71 -24.91 14.68
CA GLY A 105 -2.51 -25.72 14.90
C GLY A 105 -1.57 -25.77 13.68
N ARG A 106 -1.80 -24.95 12.66
CA ARG A 106 -0.94 -24.82 11.48
C ARG A 106 -0.40 -23.41 11.36
N ASN A 107 0.89 -23.30 11.12
CA ASN A 107 1.52 -22.04 10.74
C ASN A 107 1.07 -21.67 9.33
N GLN A 108 0.33 -20.58 9.21
CA GLN A 108 -0.18 -20.04 7.95
C GLN A 108 0.32 -18.62 7.76
N GLN A 109 0.72 -18.29 6.54
CA GLN A 109 1.09 -16.94 6.19
C GLN A 109 -0.16 -16.08 6.05
N GLN A 110 -0.10 -14.89 6.62
CA GLN A 110 -1.14 -13.89 6.55
C GLN A 110 -0.57 -12.67 5.86
N LEU A 111 -1.28 -12.18 4.85
CA LEU A 111 -0.87 -11.03 4.04
C LEU A 111 -2.01 -10.04 3.93
N TYR A 112 -1.74 -8.77 4.25
CA TYR A 112 -2.69 -7.68 4.17
C TYR A 112 -2.06 -6.50 3.44
N THR A 113 -2.84 -5.86 2.57
CA THR A 113 -2.45 -4.59 1.95
C THR A 113 -3.26 -3.45 2.54
N VAL A 114 -2.58 -2.50 3.19
CA VAL A 114 -3.17 -1.20 3.55
C VAL A 114 -2.97 -0.27 2.37
N ILE A 115 -4.05 0.29 1.84
CA ILE A 115 -4.07 1.07 0.60
C ILE A 115 -4.58 2.48 0.94
N ILE A 116 -3.73 3.48 0.71
CA ILE A 116 -4.00 4.87 1.06
C ILE A 116 -3.90 5.73 -0.21
N PRO A 117 -4.98 5.85 -0.99
CA PRO A 117 -4.98 6.67 -2.19
C PRO A 117 -5.26 8.15 -1.87
N ASN A 118 -4.62 9.02 -2.65
CA ASN A 118 -4.82 10.46 -2.67
C ASN A 118 -5.29 10.88 -4.07
N PHE A 119 -6.56 11.27 -4.16
CA PHE A 119 -7.17 11.76 -5.40
C PHE A 119 -7.11 13.29 -5.45
N PRO A 120 -6.40 13.90 -6.41
CA PRO A 120 -6.42 15.34 -6.59
C PRO A 120 -7.83 15.83 -6.90
N SER A 121 -8.16 17.06 -6.48
CA SER A 121 -9.45 17.70 -6.79
C SER A 121 -9.72 17.81 -8.29
N ASP A 122 -8.67 18.04 -9.06
CA ASP A 122 -8.75 18.32 -10.50
C ASP A 122 -8.50 17.05 -11.34
N SER A 123 -8.62 15.88 -10.71
CA SER A 123 -8.39 14.59 -11.37
C SER A 123 -9.67 14.05 -11.99
N ASN A 124 -9.53 13.25 -13.06
CA ASN A 124 -10.66 12.62 -13.75
C ASN A 124 -11.24 11.41 -12.99
N PHE A 125 -10.98 11.30 -11.68
CA PHE A 125 -11.51 10.24 -10.84
C PHE A 125 -12.87 10.67 -10.30
N GLU A 126 -13.93 10.31 -11.02
CA GLU A 126 -15.29 10.72 -10.69
C GLU A 126 -15.65 10.44 -9.22
N ASN A 127 -16.21 11.46 -8.56
CA ASN A 127 -16.71 11.40 -7.18
C ASN A 127 -15.67 11.06 -6.09
N LYS A 128 -14.36 11.16 -6.40
CA LYS A 128 -13.28 10.97 -5.41
C LYS A 128 -12.39 12.20 -5.35
N ASN A 129 -12.23 12.75 -4.16
CA ASN A 129 -11.33 13.86 -3.89
C ASN A 129 -10.78 13.74 -2.46
N GLY A 130 -9.47 13.84 -2.36
CA GLY A 130 -8.70 13.79 -1.14
C GLY A 130 -8.25 12.38 -0.79
N TRP A 131 -8.08 12.17 0.50
CA TRP A 131 -7.49 10.97 1.07
C TRP A 131 -8.52 9.91 1.43
N TYR A 132 -8.17 8.66 1.17
CA TYR A 132 -8.97 7.51 1.57
C TYR A 132 -8.08 6.41 2.16
N LEU A 133 -8.72 5.43 2.80
CA LEU A 133 -8.10 4.23 3.35
C LEU A 133 -8.96 3.03 2.98
N THR A 134 -8.33 1.94 2.56
CA THR A 134 -8.95 0.61 2.50
C THR A 134 -7.91 -0.45 2.87
N ILE A 135 -8.37 -1.59 3.37
CA ILE A 135 -7.50 -2.70 3.74
C ILE A 135 -8.01 -3.96 3.05
N PHE A 136 -7.13 -4.57 2.29
CA PHE A 136 -7.37 -5.81 1.58
C PHE A 136 -6.63 -6.96 2.29
N ASN A 137 -7.34 -8.02 2.63
CA ASN A 137 -6.78 -9.29 3.07
C ASN A 137 -6.42 -10.10 1.83
N ASN A 138 -5.12 -10.19 1.56
CA ASN A 138 -4.59 -10.87 0.39
C ASN A 138 -4.63 -12.40 0.56
N THR A 139 -4.73 -12.90 1.80
CA THR A 139 -4.89 -14.34 2.10
C THR A 139 -6.27 -14.82 1.67
N ASP A 140 -7.31 -14.08 2.04
CA ASP A 140 -8.71 -14.46 1.82
C ASP A 140 -9.34 -13.75 0.61
N SER A 141 -8.59 -12.89 -0.07
CA SER A 141 -9.04 -12.09 -1.22
C SER A 141 -10.28 -11.23 -0.93
N THR A 142 -10.33 -10.59 0.23
CA THR A 142 -11.48 -9.81 0.70
C THR A 142 -11.06 -8.46 1.29
N TYR A 143 -11.93 -7.44 1.21
CA TYR A 143 -11.71 -6.19 1.93
C TYR A 143 -12.14 -6.33 3.39
N THR A 144 -11.20 -6.16 4.31
CA THR A 144 -11.50 -6.11 5.75
C THR A 144 -11.93 -4.71 6.17
N LEU A 145 -11.43 -3.68 5.50
CA LEU A 145 -11.90 -2.31 5.62
C LEU A 145 -12.29 -1.78 4.23
N PRO A 146 -13.59 -1.53 3.95
CA PRO A 146 -14.00 -0.90 2.69
C PRO A 146 -13.47 0.54 2.61
N LEU A 147 -13.44 1.07 1.38
CA LEU A 147 -12.90 2.40 1.10
C LEU A 147 -13.59 3.47 1.95
N SER A 148 -12.81 4.10 2.81
CA SER A 148 -13.26 5.07 3.81
C SER A 148 -12.51 6.38 3.63
N LYS A 149 -13.21 7.52 3.68
CA LYS A 149 -12.58 8.83 3.51
C LYS A 149 -11.80 9.22 4.77
N ILE A 150 -10.62 9.80 4.60
CA ILE A 150 -9.80 10.35 5.68
C ILE A 150 -9.93 11.88 5.66
N SER A 151 -10.18 12.46 6.82
CA SER A 151 -10.15 13.91 7.01
C SER A 151 -8.81 14.35 7.58
N GLY A 152 -8.08 15.18 6.83
CA GLY A 152 -6.82 15.75 7.27
C GLY A 152 -5.66 14.75 7.18
N MET A 153 -4.70 15.05 6.31
CA MET A 153 -3.42 14.35 6.24
C MET A 153 -2.32 15.35 6.64
N PRO A 154 -1.38 14.99 7.53
CA PRO A 154 -0.28 15.87 7.89
C PRO A 154 0.59 16.27 6.69
N LYS A 155 1.33 17.37 6.83
CA LYS A 155 2.32 17.78 5.83
C LYS A 155 3.50 16.82 5.83
N ASN A 156 4.04 16.56 4.64
CA ASN A 156 5.23 15.74 4.41
C ASN A 156 5.14 14.31 4.96
N LYS A 157 3.93 13.81 5.22
CA LYS A 157 3.72 12.47 5.79
C LYS A 157 2.40 11.89 5.32
N VAL A 158 2.35 10.57 5.20
CA VAL A 158 1.11 9.80 5.10
C VAL A 158 0.94 9.05 6.41
N GLN A 159 -0.08 9.41 7.18
CA GLN A 159 -0.30 8.85 8.51
C GLN A 159 -1.75 8.40 8.66
N VAL A 160 -1.93 7.15 9.07
CA VAL A 160 -3.25 6.56 9.31
C VAL A 160 -3.30 5.76 10.60
N PHE A 161 -4.47 5.75 11.22
CA PHE A 161 -4.77 4.92 12.39
C PHE A 161 -5.51 3.67 11.93
N VAL A 162 -4.97 2.50 12.26
CA VAL A 162 -5.54 1.20 11.91
C VAL A 162 -5.86 0.44 13.18
N ASP A 163 -7.11 -0.01 13.31
CA ASP A 163 -7.46 -1.02 14.31
C ASP A 163 -6.84 -2.37 13.87
N PRO A 164 -6.03 -3.02 14.70
CA PRO A 164 -5.39 -4.30 14.36
C PRO A 164 -6.36 -5.38 13.92
N VAL A 165 -7.65 -5.30 14.27
CA VAL A 165 -8.67 -6.26 13.81
C VAL A 165 -8.76 -6.31 12.28
N PHE A 166 -8.54 -5.19 11.59
CA PHE A 166 -8.60 -5.13 10.13
C PHE A 166 -7.42 -5.84 9.45
N ILE A 167 -6.37 -6.14 10.19
CA ILE A 167 -5.22 -6.91 9.71
C ILE A 167 -5.01 -8.20 10.49
N GLY A 168 -6.07 -8.74 11.11
CA GLY A 168 -6.03 -10.05 11.78
C GLY A 168 -5.36 -10.09 13.16
N ASN A 169 -5.27 -8.94 13.84
CA ASN A 169 -4.72 -8.79 15.20
C ASN A 169 -3.32 -9.41 15.43
N PRO A 170 -2.31 -9.14 14.58
CA PRO A 170 -0.99 -9.71 14.74
C PRO A 170 -0.31 -9.16 16.00
N GLN A 171 0.35 -10.05 16.77
CA GLN A 171 1.19 -9.64 17.90
C GLN A 171 2.50 -9.01 17.40
N SER A 172 3.07 -9.60 16.34
CA SER A 172 4.23 -9.13 15.58
C SER A 172 3.99 -9.36 14.10
N PHE A 173 4.59 -8.52 13.26
CA PHE A 173 4.50 -8.59 11.81
C PHE A 173 5.68 -7.85 11.19
N ASN A 174 5.88 -8.09 9.90
CA ASN A 174 6.77 -7.31 9.06
C ASN A 174 5.97 -6.51 8.06
N TYR A 175 6.62 -5.53 7.45
CA TYR A 175 6.02 -4.77 6.37
C TYR A 175 7.05 -4.27 5.37
N VAL A 176 6.57 -3.97 4.17
CA VAL A 176 7.25 -3.17 3.16
C VAL A 176 6.26 -2.14 2.64
N VAL A 177 6.76 -1.00 2.14
CA VAL A 177 5.93 0.08 1.62
C VAL A 177 6.31 0.46 0.20
N SER A 178 5.38 1.14 -0.47
CA SER A 178 5.65 1.73 -1.78
C SER A 178 4.78 2.95 -2.04
N THR A 179 5.29 3.85 -2.87
CA THR A 179 4.52 4.92 -3.49
C THR A 179 4.32 4.61 -4.97
N MET A 180 3.10 4.82 -5.45
CA MET A 180 2.67 4.47 -6.80
C MET A 180 1.81 5.57 -7.41
N ILE A 181 1.78 5.63 -8.75
CA ILE A 181 0.94 6.57 -9.49
C ILE A 181 -0.02 5.81 -10.40
N ARG A 182 -1.29 6.20 -10.37
CA ARG A 182 -2.27 5.81 -11.38
C ARG A 182 -2.63 7.01 -12.24
N VAL A 183 -2.36 6.88 -13.53
CA VAL A 183 -2.66 7.88 -14.55
C VAL A 183 -3.99 7.60 -15.26
N ASN A 184 -4.48 6.36 -15.22
CA ASN A 184 -5.75 5.97 -15.83
C ASN A 184 -6.89 5.97 -14.80
N SER A 185 -7.85 6.88 -14.93
CA SER A 185 -8.99 6.98 -14.01
C SER A 185 -10.20 6.10 -14.39
N THR A 186 -10.17 5.43 -15.54
CA THR A 186 -11.28 4.63 -16.08
C THR A 186 -11.20 3.17 -15.65
N TYR A 187 -10.00 2.58 -15.70
CA TYR A 187 -9.78 1.18 -15.34
C TYR A 187 -9.16 1.08 -13.95
N LEU A 188 -10.04 0.96 -12.95
CA LEU A 188 -9.66 0.89 -11.53
C LEU A 188 -9.53 -0.55 -11.01
N ASN A 189 -9.95 -1.55 -11.79
CA ASN A 189 -9.86 -2.98 -11.48
C ASN A 189 -8.47 -3.59 -11.72
N LYS A 190 -7.43 -2.76 -11.66
CA LYS A 190 -6.04 -3.13 -11.91
C LYS A 190 -5.14 -2.37 -10.93
N PRO A 191 -3.90 -2.81 -10.71
CA PRO A 191 -2.93 -2.02 -9.96
C PRO A 191 -2.69 -0.61 -10.54
N PRO A 192 -2.10 0.30 -9.75
CA PRO A 192 -1.54 1.55 -10.26
C PRO A 192 -0.62 1.32 -11.46
N ASP A 193 -0.46 2.35 -12.30
CA ASP A 193 0.26 2.22 -13.56
C ASP A 193 1.78 2.18 -13.38
N TYR A 194 2.28 2.85 -12.34
CA TYR A 194 3.70 2.99 -12.05
C TYR A 194 3.99 2.74 -10.57
N LEU A 195 5.05 1.97 -10.31
CA LEU A 195 5.83 2.07 -9.09
C LEU A 195 6.72 3.31 -9.20
N VAL A 196 6.81 4.08 -8.13
CA VAL A 196 7.69 5.26 -8.06
C VAL A 196 8.80 5.07 -7.05
N ASP A 197 8.45 4.47 -5.92
CA ASP A 197 9.39 4.32 -4.82
C ASP A 197 8.97 3.18 -3.88
N SER A 198 9.92 2.65 -3.10
CA SER A 198 9.68 1.60 -2.13
C SER A 198 10.72 1.51 -1.03
N ALA A 199 10.23 1.48 0.21
CA ALA A 199 11.07 1.18 1.37
C ALA A 199 10.81 -0.26 1.89
N PRO A 200 11.87 -1.02 2.20
CA PRO A 200 13.27 -0.66 2.03
C PRO A 200 13.69 -0.68 0.55
N ASP A 201 14.64 0.18 0.23
CA ASP A 201 15.47 0.20 -0.96
C ASP A 201 15.75 -1.19 -1.59
N GLY A 202 15.63 -1.29 -2.91
CA GLY A 202 15.90 -2.51 -3.68
C GLY A 202 14.73 -3.49 -3.82
N ASN A 203 13.54 -3.12 -3.34
CA ASN A 203 12.32 -3.94 -3.45
C ASN A 203 11.49 -3.69 -4.73
N GLU A 204 12.03 -3.01 -5.73
CA GLU A 204 11.25 -2.69 -6.93
C GLU A 204 10.85 -3.95 -7.70
N LEU A 205 11.75 -4.93 -7.81
CA LEU A 205 11.45 -6.22 -8.42
C LEU A 205 10.38 -7.01 -7.66
N PHE A 206 10.31 -6.85 -6.34
CA PHE A 206 9.26 -7.43 -5.52
C PHE A 206 7.90 -6.84 -5.92
N TRP A 207 7.78 -5.51 -5.92
CA TRP A 207 6.53 -4.82 -6.23
C TRP A 207 6.05 -5.05 -7.67
N VAL A 208 6.97 -5.10 -8.63
CA VAL A 208 6.62 -5.44 -10.02
C VAL A 208 6.02 -6.85 -10.11
N LYS A 209 6.63 -7.83 -9.44
CA LYS A 209 6.12 -9.22 -9.41
C LYS A 209 4.84 -9.36 -8.60
N TRP A 210 4.65 -8.56 -7.56
CA TRP A 210 3.46 -8.56 -6.73
C TRP A 210 2.19 -8.25 -7.55
N PHE A 211 2.33 -7.45 -8.59
CA PHE A 211 1.23 -7.00 -9.46
C PHE A 211 1.17 -7.68 -10.84
N SER A 212 2.06 -8.64 -11.12
CA SER A 212 2.11 -9.43 -12.36
C SER A 212 1.28 -10.70 -12.24
#